data_AF-A0A7Z0DWB5-F1
#
_entry.id   AF-A0A7Z0DWB5-F1
#
_cell.length_a   1.000
_cell.length_b   1.000
_cell.length_c   1.000
_cell.angle_alpha   90.00
_cell.angle_beta   90.00
_cell.angle_gamma   90.00
#
_symmetry.space_group_name_H-M   'P 1'
#
loop_
_entity.id
_entity.type
_entity.pdbx_description
1 polymer ?
#
loop_
_entity_poly.entity_id
_entity_poly.type
_entity_poly.pdbx_seq_one_letter_code
_entity_poly.pdbx_strand_id
1 'polypeptide(L)'
;MKLDAIDLRILDAVQRDGRITKLALAEKAGLSPTPCWMRLRKLEKAGVITGYHARIAPRRIAPVASVMMEVTLANHRQADFERFERASPQSRRSSPAGRSAAASIIS
;
A
#
# COMPACT_ATOMS: atom_id res chain seq x y z
N MET A 1 18.12 4.03 -2.01
CA MET A 1 17.69 5.13 -2.91
C MET A 1 17.02 6.19 -2.06
N LYS A 2 17.36 7.47 -2.22
CA LYS A 2 16.65 8.58 -1.56
C LYS A 2 15.60 9.12 -2.53
N LEU A 3 14.34 9.17 -2.10
CA LEU A 3 13.23 9.75 -2.87
C LEU A 3 13.26 11.26 -2.74
N ASP A 4 13.03 11.96 -3.86
CA ASP A 4 12.81 13.41 -3.85
C ASP A 4 11.32 13.77 -4.01
N ALA A 5 11.01 15.07 -3.98
CA ALA A 5 9.64 15.55 -4.09
C ALA A 5 8.96 15.18 -5.41
N ILE A 6 9.72 15.04 -6.51
CA ILE A 6 9.16 14.66 -7.81
C ILE A 6 8.80 13.18 -7.78
N ASP A 7 9.66 12.33 -7.22
CA ASP A 7 9.36 10.90 -7.08
C ASP A 7 8.09 10.69 -6.25
N LEU A 8 7.90 11.46 -5.18
CA LEU A 8 6.68 11.42 -4.37
C LEU A 8 5.43 11.82 -5.16
N ARG A 9 5.51 12.85 -6.02
CA ARG A 9 4.39 13.23 -6.92
C ARG A 9 4.07 12.14 -7.94
N ILE A 10 5.11 11.48 -8.49
CA ILE A 10 4.92 10.36 -9.42
C ILE A 10 4.20 9.22 -8.70
N LEU A 11 4.65 8.83 -7.51
CA LEU A 11 4.04 7.78 -6.69
C LEU A 11 2.58 8.10 -6.36
N ASP A 12 2.32 9.33 -5.92
CA ASP A 12 0.98 9.81 -5.60
C ASP A 12 0.04 9.81 -6.81
N ALA A 13 0.55 10.19 -7.99
CA ALA A 13 -0.22 10.14 -9.24
C ALA A 13 -0.57 8.70 -9.66
N VAL A 14 0.41 7.78 -9.69
CA VAL A 14 0.18 6.41 -10.13
C VAL A 14 -0.61 5.57 -9.12
N GLN A 15 -0.53 5.90 -7.82
CA GLN A 15 -1.33 5.24 -6.80
C GLN A 15 -2.82 5.60 -6.91
N ARG A 16 -3.14 6.85 -7.31
CA ARG A 16 -4.52 7.26 -7.58
C ARG A 16 -5.04 6.74 -8.91
N ASP A 17 -4.20 6.74 -9.93
CA ASP A 17 -4.53 6.26 -11.27
C ASP A 17 -3.38 5.43 -11.85
N GLY A 18 -3.43 4.12 -11.66
CA GLY A 18 -2.44 3.20 -12.21
C GLY A 18 -2.45 3.09 -13.75
N ARG A 19 -3.44 3.70 -14.43
CA ARG A 19 -3.55 3.73 -15.90
C ARG A 19 -3.24 5.12 -16.47
N ILE A 20 -2.72 6.03 -15.66
CA ILE A 20 -2.40 7.40 -16.07
C ILE A 20 -1.49 7.42 -17.31
N THR A 21 -1.80 8.31 -18.26
CA THR A 21 -1.01 8.45 -19.47
C THR A 21 0.34 9.08 -19.18
N LYS A 22 1.34 8.83 -20.05
CA LYS A 22 2.68 9.41 -19.91
C LYS A 22 2.64 10.95 -19.87
N LEU A 23 1.78 11.55 -20.69
CA LEU A 23 1.63 13.01 -20.76
C LEU A 23 1.02 13.56 -19.45
N ALA A 24 -0.11 13.00 -19.01
CA ALA A 24 -0.77 13.45 -17.78
C ALA A 24 0.08 13.22 -16.53
N LEU A 25 0.87 12.14 -16.49
CA LEU A 25 1.81 11.89 -15.40
C LEU A 25 2.91 12.96 -15.36
N ALA A 26 3.44 13.34 -16.52
CA ALA A 26 4.47 14.35 -16.65
C ALA A 26 3.97 15.73 -16.19
N GLU A 27 2.76 16.11 -16.59
CA GLU A 27 2.07 17.32 -16.13
C GLU A 27 1.93 17.33 -14.61
N LYS A 28 1.43 16.24 -14.00
CA LYS A 28 1.29 16.13 -12.53
C LYS A 28 2.62 16.16 -11.79
N ALA A 29 3.68 15.60 -12.38
CA ALA A 29 5.01 15.59 -11.79
C ALA A 29 5.75 16.93 -11.94
N GLY A 30 5.32 17.79 -12.88
CA GLY A 30 6.01 19.03 -13.23
C GLY A 30 7.27 18.78 -14.07
N LEU A 31 7.24 17.80 -14.96
CA LEU A 31 8.35 17.40 -15.83
C LEU A 31 7.91 17.26 -17.28
N SER A 32 8.88 17.21 -18.21
CA SER A 32 8.60 16.73 -19.56
C SER A 32 8.40 15.20 -19.56
N PRO A 33 7.73 14.63 -20.59
CA PRO A 33 7.36 13.21 -20.61
C PRO A 33 8.52 12.24 -20.44
N THR A 34 9.65 12.48 -21.11
CA THR A 34 10.81 11.59 -21.09
C THR A 34 11.46 11.45 -19.70
N PRO A 35 11.88 12.54 -19.00
CA PRO A 35 12.46 12.42 -17.66
C PRO A 35 11.47 11.91 -16.61
N CYS A 36 10.19 12.23 -16.73
CA CYS A 36 9.15 11.68 -15.85
C CYS A 36 9.08 10.15 -15.98
N TRP A 37 9.06 9.66 -17.21
CA TRP A 37 9.01 8.23 -17.50
C TRP A 37 10.26 7.48 -17.00
N MET A 38 11.44 8.06 -17.17
CA MET A 38 12.70 7.50 -16.65
C MET A 38 12.68 7.35 -15.13
N ARG A 39 12.13 8.33 -14.41
CA ARG A 39 11.96 8.25 -12.94
C ARG A 39 10.98 7.15 -12.55
N LEU A 40 9.83 7.05 -13.22
CA LEU A 40 8.88 5.96 -12.97
C LEU A 40 9.54 4.58 -13.14
N ARG A 41 10.28 4.37 -14.25
CA ARG A 41 11.01 3.11 -14.48
C ARG A 41 12.05 2.82 -13.40
N LYS A 42 12.73 3.85 -12.90
CA LYS A 42 13.68 3.70 -11.79
C LYS A 42 12.98 3.25 -10.51
N LEU A 43 11.80 3.81 -10.20
CA LEU A 43 10.99 3.43 -9.03
C LEU A 43 10.48 1.99 -9.13
N GLU A 44 10.03 1.56 -10.33
CA GLU A 44 9.66 0.17 -10.61
C GLU A 44 10.86 -0.78 -10.45
N LYS A 45 11.99 -0.47 -11.07
CA LYS A 45 13.21 -1.30 -11.00
C LYS A 45 13.76 -1.40 -9.58
N ALA A 46 13.61 -0.36 -8.78
CA ALA A 46 14.02 -0.34 -7.38
C ALA A 46 13.05 -1.10 -6.45
N GLY A 47 11.93 -1.60 -6.97
CA GLY A 47 10.91 -2.29 -6.17
C GLY A 47 10.08 -1.36 -5.28
N VAL A 48 10.18 -0.04 -5.46
CA VAL A 48 9.32 0.93 -4.76
C VAL A 48 7.88 0.82 -5.27
N ILE A 49 7.72 0.60 -6.58
CA ILE A 49 6.45 0.22 -7.19
C ILE A 49 6.49 -1.28 -7.43
N THR A 50 5.72 -2.03 -6.66
CA THR A 50 5.72 -3.50 -6.71
C THR A 50 4.70 -4.07 -7.70
N GLY A 51 3.73 -3.26 -8.15
CA GLY A 51 2.70 -3.70 -9.09
C GLY A 51 1.57 -2.70 -9.25
N TYR A 52 0.75 -2.94 -10.27
CA TYR A 52 -0.45 -2.16 -10.57
C TYR A 52 -1.67 -3.06 -10.44
N HIS A 53 -2.66 -2.62 -9.66
CA HIS A 53 -3.84 -3.43 -9.34
C HIS A 53 -5.13 -2.70 -9.68
N ALA A 54 -6.12 -3.46 -10.14
CA ALA A 54 -7.48 -2.97 -10.31
C ALA A 54 -8.21 -2.89 -8.96
N ARG A 55 -8.99 -1.83 -8.76
CA ARG A 55 -9.93 -1.74 -7.65
C ARG A 55 -11.23 -2.41 -8.05
N ILE A 56 -11.46 -3.60 -7.52
CA ILE A 56 -12.62 -4.43 -7.82
C ILE A 56 -13.74 -4.14 -6.83
N ALA A 57 -14.99 -4.15 -7.30
CA ALA A 57 -16.19 -4.05 -6.47
C ALA A 57 -16.71 -5.46 -6.13
N PRO A 58 -16.36 -6.04 -4.96
CA PRO A 58 -16.61 -7.47 -4.71
C PRO A 58 -18.10 -7.79 -4.63
N ARG A 59 -18.91 -6.84 -4.11
CA ARG A 59 -20.38 -6.94 -4.00
C ARG A 59 -21.10 -7.15 -5.35
N ARG A 60 -20.45 -6.85 -6.47
CA ARG A 60 -21.00 -7.07 -7.82
C ARG A 60 -20.63 -8.44 -8.40
N ILE A 61 -19.74 -9.18 -7.74
CA ILE A 61 -19.21 -10.46 -8.23
C ILE A 61 -19.82 -11.62 -7.45
N ALA A 62 -19.96 -11.47 -6.13
CA ALA A 62 -20.54 -12.49 -5.26
C ALA A 62 -21.18 -11.85 -4.02
N PRO A 63 -22.07 -12.56 -3.29
CA PRO A 63 -22.41 -12.20 -1.92
C PRO A 63 -21.13 -12.16 -1.07
N VAL A 64 -20.86 -11.02 -0.43
CA VAL A 64 -19.64 -10.82 0.36
C VAL A 64 -20.04 -10.41 1.76
N ALA A 65 -19.71 -11.23 2.75
CA ALA A 65 -19.75 -10.85 4.16
C ALA A 65 -18.38 -10.27 4.53
N SER A 66 -18.36 -9.06 5.09
CA SER A 66 -17.15 -8.45 5.64
C SER A 66 -17.20 -8.58 7.16
N VAL A 67 -16.24 -9.29 7.75
CA VAL A 67 -16.13 -9.43 9.21
C VAL A 67 -14.88 -8.69 9.66
N MET A 68 -15.05 -7.79 10.63
CA MET A 68 -13.94 -7.18 11.35
C MET A 68 -13.74 -7.98 12.64
N MET A 69 -12.54 -8.50 12.85
CA MET A 69 -12.20 -9.28 14.05
C MET A 69 -11.11 -8.54 14.83
N GLU A 70 -11.34 -8.34 16.11
CA GLU A 70 -10.34 -7.90 17.05
C GLU A 70 -9.71 -9.13 17.70
N VAL A 71 -8.38 -9.19 17.73
CA VAL A 71 -7.64 -10.29 18.34
C VAL A 71 -6.81 -9.74 19.47
N THR A 72 -7.16 -10.12 20.69
CA THR A 72 -6.38 -9.81 21.90
C THR A 72 -5.41 -10.95 22.15
N LEU A 73 -4.11 -10.67 22.05
CA LEU A 73 -3.08 -11.65 22.43
C LEU A 73 -2.96 -11.68 23.95
N ALA A 74 -3.06 -12.88 24.53
CA ALA A 74 -3.00 -13.06 25.98
C ALA A 74 -1.65 -12.66 26.59
N ASN A 75 -0.58 -12.66 25.80
CA ASN A 75 0.76 -12.26 26.21
C ASN A 75 1.42 -11.36 25.16
N HIS A 76 2.15 -10.33 25.60
CA HIS A 76 2.87 -9.39 24.74
C HIS A 76 4.26 -9.90 24.31
N ARG A 77 4.46 -11.21 24.14
CA ARG A 77 5.75 -11.74 23.70
C ARG A 77 5.83 -11.71 22.18
N GLN A 78 6.99 -11.30 21.66
CA GLN A 78 7.25 -11.23 20.21
C GLN A 78 6.97 -12.55 19.48
N ALA A 79 7.25 -13.69 20.13
CA ALA A 79 6.98 -15.02 19.60
C ALA A 79 5.48 -15.30 19.34
N ASP A 80 4.58 -14.72 20.14
CA ASP A 80 3.14 -14.92 20.01
C ASP A 80 2.58 -14.11 18.83
N PHE A 81 3.11 -12.91 18.59
CA PHE A 81 2.82 -12.11 17.40
C PHE A 81 3.26 -12.80 16.10
N GLU A 82 4.49 -13.31 16.06
CA GLU A 82 5.00 -14.01 14.87
C GLU A 82 4.22 -15.29 14.56
N ARG A 83 3.78 -16.02 15.60
CA ARG A 83 2.95 -17.22 15.43
C ARG A 83 1.58 -16.86 14.83
N PHE A 84 0.98 -15.75 15.27
CA PHE A 84 -0.27 -15.25 14.71
C PHE A 84 -0.12 -14.83 13.24
N GLU A 85 0.92 -14.06 12.90
CA GLU A 85 1.17 -13.63 11.51
C GLU A 85 1.42 -14.83 10.56
N ARG A 86 2.11 -15.87 11.03
CA ARG A 86 2.31 -17.11 10.27
C ARG A 86 1.03 -17.91 10.08
N ALA A 87 0.12 -17.91 11.06
CA ALA A 87 -1.12 -18.69 11.03
C ALA A 87 -2.24 -18.04 10.20
N SER A 88 -2.23 -16.71 10.03
CA SER A 88 -3.26 -15.98 9.27
C SER A 88 -2.66 -15.07 8.17
N PRO A 89 -2.20 -15.63 7.04
CA PRO A 89 -1.56 -14.86 5.97
C PRO A 89 -2.50 -13.87 5.24
N GLN A 90 -3.82 -13.96 5.47
CA GLN A 90 -4.82 -13.10 4.83
C GLN A 90 -4.93 -11.69 5.44
N SER A 91 -4.29 -11.42 6.60
CA SER A 91 -4.37 -10.10 7.27
C SER A 91 -3.46 -9.01 6.68
N ARG A 92 -2.70 -9.30 5.60
CA ARG A 92 -1.74 -8.38 4.95
C ARG A 92 -2.30 -7.05 4.40
N ARG A 93 -3.57 -6.72 4.67
CA ARG A 93 -4.18 -5.39 4.42
C ARG A 93 -4.15 -4.46 5.65
N SER A 94 -3.29 -4.70 6.63
CA SER A 94 -3.08 -3.72 7.70
C SER A 94 -2.26 -2.53 7.19
N SER A 95 -2.90 -1.36 7.08
CA SER A 95 -2.21 -0.08 6.94
C SER A 95 -1.20 0.09 8.10
N PRO A 96 0.05 0.54 7.86
CA PRO A 96 1.08 0.62 8.90
C PRO A 96 0.71 1.61 10.03
N ALA A 97 -0.26 2.51 9.80
CA ALA A 97 -0.76 3.45 10.81
C ALA A 97 -1.54 2.79 11.96
N GLY A 98 -1.95 1.51 11.84
CA GLY A 98 -2.67 0.78 12.89
C GLY A 98 -1.78 0.04 13.90
N ARG A 99 -0.46 0.03 13.70
CA ARG A 99 0.47 -0.80 14.50
C ARG A 99 0.62 -0.38 15.97
N SER A 100 0.19 0.82 16.34
CA SER A 100 0.46 1.39 17.68
C SER A 100 -0.77 1.55 18.57
N ALA A 101 -1.99 1.50 18.04
CA ALA A 101 -3.18 1.91 18.79
C ALA A 101 -3.88 0.78 19.57
N ALA A 102 -3.63 -0.49 19.24
CA ALA A 102 -4.36 -1.61 19.83
C ALA A 102 -3.83 -2.06 21.21
N ALA A 103 -2.74 -1.49 21.72
CA ALA A 103 -2.09 -1.97 22.95
C ALA A 103 -2.39 -1.13 24.21
N SER A 104 -3.20 -0.06 24.15
CA SER A 104 -3.21 0.91 25.28
C SER A 104 -4.54 1.59 25.64
N ILE A 105 -5.72 1.11 25.20
CA ILE A 105 -6.99 1.79 25.56
C ILE A 105 -7.79 1.07 26.67
N ILE A 106 -7.28 0.01 27.30
CA ILE A 106 -7.92 -0.54 28.50
C ILE A 106 -6.87 -0.82 29.59
N SER A 107 -6.52 0.22 30.33
CA SER A 107 -6.21 0.15 31.76
C SER A 107 -7.01 1.22 32.48
#